data_AF-A0A916UG11-F1
#
_entry.id   AF-A0A916UG11-F1
#
_cell.length_a   1.000
_cell.length_b   1.000
_cell.length_c   1.000
_cell.angle_alpha   90.00
_cell.angle_beta   90.00
_cell.angle_gamma   90.00
#
_symmetry.space_group_name_H-M   'P 1'
#
loop_
_entity.id
_entity.type
_entity.pdbx_description
1 polymer ?
#
loop_
_entity_poly.entity_id
_entity_poly.type
_entity_poly.pdbx_seq_one_letter_code
_entity_poly.pdbx_strand_id
1 'polypeptide(L)'
;MTTSANSIVTVGADRAHPVRFGNGLQLSLIAGPCQMESRAHALEVAAALREITQRLGLGLVFKTSFDKANRTSAAAARGIGLADALPVFAEIGEALGLPILTDVHDAAQCQPVAEVVDVLQIPAFLCRQTDLLVAAARTGRVVNVKKGQFLAPWDMKNVVAKLTAAGNADVLVTERGASFGYNTLVSDMRSLPIMAEETGAPVIFDATHSVQQPGGQGASSGGERRFVPVLARAAVAVGVAGVFIETHPDPDKAPSDGPNMVPLSQMEALLGELLAFDRLAKSMAPAPGMAGGAG
;
A
#
# COMPACT_ATOMS: atom_id res chain seq x y z
N MET A 1 -0.94 -11.26 -25.48
CA MET A 1 -1.02 -10.32 -24.34
C MET A 1 -1.30 -11.15 -23.10
N THR A 2 -0.51 -10.98 -22.04
CA THR A 2 -0.67 -11.69 -20.77
C THR A 2 -2.03 -11.37 -20.17
N THR A 3 -2.86 -12.39 -19.94
CA THR A 3 -4.20 -12.23 -19.35
C THR A 3 -4.16 -12.21 -17.81
N SER A 4 -3.06 -12.69 -17.21
CA SER A 4 -2.83 -12.77 -15.77
C SER A 4 -1.82 -11.74 -15.28
N ALA A 5 -1.92 -11.35 -14.01
CA ALA A 5 -0.87 -10.59 -13.34
C ALA A 5 0.39 -11.44 -13.12
N ASN A 6 1.53 -10.79 -12.95
CA ASN A 6 2.78 -11.42 -12.55
C ASN A 6 2.70 -11.85 -11.09
N SER A 7 3.05 -13.11 -10.78
CA SER A 7 3.07 -13.62 -9.40
C SER A 7 4.23 -13.08 -8.55
N ILE A 8 5.24 -12.51 -9.21
CA ILE A 8 6.33 -11.75 -8.60
C ILE A 8 6.48 -10.44 -9.38
N VAL A 9 6.38 -9.32 -8.66
CA VAL A 9 6.53 -7.97 -9.23
C VAL A 9 7.79 -7.34 -8.67
N THR A 10 8.63 -6.77 -9.55
CA THR A 10 9.83 -6.02 -9.15
C THR A 10 9.58 -4.53 -9.33
N VAL A 11 9.69 -3.77 -8.25
CA VAL A 11 9.49 -2.32 -8.21
C VAL A 11 10.84 -1.62 -8.24
N GLY A 12 10.98 -0.61 -9.11
CA GLY A 12 12.19 0.21 -9.23
C GLY A 12 13.40 -0.60 -9.70
N ALA A 13 13.26 -1.40 -10.75
CA ALA A 13 14.33 -2.26 -11.28
C ALA A 13 15.59 -1.50 -11.71
N ASP A 14 15.45 -0.21 -12.00
CA ASP A 14 16.48 0.76 -12.35
C ASP A 14 17.01 1.56 -11.14
N ARG A 15 16.43 1.36 -9.94
CA ARG A 15 16.88 1.97 -8.69
C ARG A 15 18.05 1.18 -8.08
N ALA A 16 18.80 1.83 -7.20
CA ALA A 16 19.89 1.17 -6.47
C ALA A 16 19.39 0.06 -5.51
N HIS A 17 18.15 0.19 -5.02
CA HIS A 17 17.53 -0.75 -4.07
C HIS A 17 16.18 -1.25 -4.60
N PRO A 18 16.15 -2.11 -5.65
CA PRO A 18 14.90 -2.64 -6.18
C PRO A 18 14.19 -3.55 -5.16
N VAL A 19 12.86 -3.60 -5.20
CA VAL A 19 12.05 -4.36 -4.25
C VAL A 19 11.20 -5.40 -4.97
N ARG A 20 11.12 -6.62 -4.44
CA ARG A 20 10.34 -7.71 -5.03
C ARG A 20 9.17 -8.09 -4.13
N PHE A 21 7.96 -8.05 -4.69
CA PHE A 21 6.75 -8.53 -4.04
C PHE A 21 6.33 -9.86 -4.64
N GLY A 22 6.15 -10.89 -3.81
CA GLY A 22 5.58 -12.16 -4.20
C GLY A 22 5.06 -12.90 -2.97
N ASN A 23 3.90 -13.56 -3.09
CA ASN A 23 3.22 -14.15 -1.93
C ASN A 23 4.06 -15.22 -1.21
N GLY A 24 5.00 -15.87 -1.92
CA GLY A 24 5.96 -16.84 -1.35
C GLY A 24 7.36 -16.28 -1.06
N LEU A 25 7.62 -14.99 -1.31
CA LEU A 25 8.90 -14.35 -1.00
C LEU A 25 8.90 -13.84 0.45
N GLN A 26 10.09 -13.45 0.93
CA GLN A 26 10.21 -12.64 2.15
C GLN A 26 9.34 -11.39 2.02
N LEU A 27 8.67 -11.03 3.11
CA LEU A 27 7.87 -9.82 3.21
C LEU A 27 8.64 -8.58 2.71
N SER A 28 7.99 -7.72 1.93
CA SER A 28 8.47 -6.37 1.60
C SER A 28 7.58 -5.28 2.22
N LEU A 29 8.12 -4.07 2.37
CA LEU A 29 7.46 -2.95 3.03
C LEU A 29 7.10 -1.85 2.04
N ILE A 30 5.88 -1.32 2.17
CA ILE A 30 5.50 -0.01 1.63
C ILE A 30 5.28 0.92 2.82
N ALA A 31 6.09 1.96 2.98
CA ALA A 31 5.99 2.83 4.15
C ALA A 31 6.43 4.27 3.92
N GLY A 32 5.86 5.16 4.73
CA GLY A 32 6.18 6.59 4.77
C GLY A 32 5.00 7.39 5.33
N PRO A 33 5.02 8.73 5.27
CA PRO A 33 3.96 9.54 5.85
C PRO A 33 2.67 9.47 5.03
N CYS A 34 1.54 9.76 5.69
CA CYS A 34 0.23 9.79 5.04
C CYS A 34 0.16 10.80 3.88
N GLN A 35 0.80 11.95 4.07
CA GLN A 35 0.83 13.08 3.15
C GLN A 35 2.23 13.68 3.13
N MET A 36 2.65 14.22 1.99
CA MET A 36 3.89 14.98 1.89
C MET A 36 3.68 16.37 2.48
N GLU A 37 4.37 16.65 3.58
CA GLU A 37 4.20 17.91 4.34
C GLU A 37 5.20 18.98 3.90
N SER A 38 6.45 18.55 3.67
CA SER A 38 7.52 19.38 3.14
C SER A 38 8.60 18.49 2.56
N ARG A 39 9.49 19.07 1.74
CA ARG A 39 10.68 18.39 1.22
C ARG A 39 11.56 17.84 2.33
N ALA A 40 11.84 18.64 3.36
CA ALA A 40 12.70 18.24 4.48
C ALA A 40 12.11 17.04 5.23
N HIS A 41 10.83 17.12 5.60
CA HIS A 41 10.13 16.02 6.27
C HIS A 41 10.13 14.73 5.44
N ALA A 42 9.87 14.83 4.12
CA ALA A 42 9.86 13.66 3.25
C ALA A 42 11.23 12.98 3.17
N LEU A 43 12.32 13.75 3.02
CA LEU A 43 13.68 13.24 2.98
C LEU A 43 14.11 12.61 4.32
N GLU A 44 13.78 13.27 5.44
CA GLU A 44 14.10 12.79 6.79
C GLU A 44 13.42 11.43 7.08
N VAL A 45 12.11 11.31 6.80
CA VAL A 45 11.39 10.06 7.02
C VAL A 45 11.84 8.96 6.05
N ALA A 46 12.10 9.29 4.78
CA ALA A 46 12.62 8.33 3.81
C ALA A 46 14.01 7.79 4.20
N ALA A 47 14.90 8.67 4.66
CA ALA A 47 16.23 8.28 5.13
C ALA A 47 16.14 7.39 6.38
N ALA A 48 15.36 7.78 7.39
CA ALA A 48 15.18 6.99 8.60
C ALA A 48 14.59 5.59 8.31
N LEU A 49 13.57 5.52 7.46
CA LEU A 49 12.99 4.23 7.05
C LEU A 49 14.00 3.36 6.31
N ARG A 50 14.79 3.94 5.39
CA ARG A 50 15.85 3.23 4.68
C ARG A 50 16.88 2.64 5.63
N GLU A 51 17.33 3.42 6.62
CA GLU A 51 18.30 2.93 7.61
C GLU A 51 17.74 1.76 8.43
N ILE A 52 16.48 1.87 8.88
CA ILE A 52 15.80 0.80 9.61
C ILE A 52 15.71 -0.46 8.74
N THR A 53 15.23 -0.33 7.50
CA THR A 53 14.99 -1.49 6.63
C THR A 53 16.30 -2.11 6.16
N GLN A 54 17.37 -1.33 6.00
CA GLN A 54 18.72 -1.84 5.74
C GLN A 54 19.25 -2.70 6.88
N ARG A 55 19.10 -2.26 8.14
CA ARG A 55 19.49 -3.08 9.31
C ARG A 55 18.74 -4.40 9.39
N LEU A 56 17.47 -4.39 8.98
CA LEU A 56 16.59 -5.56 8.99
C LEU A 56 16.70 -6.44 7.73
N GLY A 57 17.41 -6.01 6.68
CA GLY A 57 17.44 -6.69 5.39
C GLY A 57 16.08 -6.75 4.70
N LEU A 58 15.27 -5.70 4.85
CA LEU A 58 13.89 -5.61 4.36
C LEU A 58 13.80 -4.68 3.14
N GLY A 59 13.11 -5.11 2.08
CA GLY A 59 12.84 -4.26 0.92
C GLY A 59 11.85 -3.14 1.27
N LEU A 60 12.13 -1.90 0.82
CA LEU A 60 11.32 -0.71 1.09
C LEU A 60 10.92 0.01 -0.19
N VAL A 61 9.62 0.18 -0.40
CA VAL A 61 9.07 1.20 -1.30
C VAL A 61 8.62 2.37 -0.43
N PHE A 62 9.22 3.54 -0.64
CA PHE A 62 8.84 4.75 0.09
C PHE A 62 7.49 5.26 -0.41
N LYS A 63 6.56 5.53 0.50
CA LYS A 63 5.23 6.04 0.18
C LYS A 63 5.01 7.41 0.77
N THR A 64 4.46 8.32 -0.03
CA THR A 64 3.75 9.50 0.47
C THR A 64 2.76 10.01 -0.58
N SER A 65 1.75 10.78 -0.16
CA SER A 65 0.72 11.33 -1.06
C SER A 65 0.96 12.81 -1.29
N PHE A 66 0.94 13.26 -2.56
CA PHE A 66 1.06 14.68 -2.92
C PHE A 66 -0.26 15.46 -2.73
N ASP A 67 -1.40 14.78 -2.84
CA ASP A 67 -2.74 15.35 -2.68
C ASP A 67 -3.64 14.40 -1.87
N LYS A 68 -4.51 14.97 -1.04
CA LYS A 68 -5.60 14.28 -0.35
C LYS A 68 -6.92 14.75 -0.99
N ALA A 69 -7.25 14.16 -2.13
CA ALA A 69 -8.44 14.53 -2.92
C ALA A 69 -9.79 14.13 -2.29
N ASN A 70 -9.76 13.38 -1.17
CA ASN A 70 -10.92 12.74 -0.55
C ASN A 70 -11.14 13.16 0.91
N ARG A 71 -10.72 14.37 1.30
CA ARG A 71 -10.97 14.89 2.65
C ARG A 71 -12.47 15.11 2.88
N THR A 72 -12.93 14.83 4.10
CA THR A 72 -14.33 15.06 4.51
C THR A 72 -14.70 16.54 4.51
N SER A 73 -13.74 17.44 4.79
CA SER A 73 -13.94 18.90 4.78
C SER A 73 -13.17 19.55 3.63
N ALA A 74 -13.83 20.49 2.94
CA ALA A 74 -13.22 21.29 1.87
C ALA A 74 -12.14 22.26 2.36
N ALA A 75 -12.12 22.61 3.65
CA ALA A 75 -11.13 23.51 4.25
C ALA A 75 -9.86 22.79 4.73
N ALA A 76 -9.82 21.46 4.64
CA ALA A 76 -8.69 20.68 5.15
C ALA A 76 -7.47 20.77 4.23
N ALA A 77 -6.26 20.81 4.80
CA ALA A 77 -5.01 20.81 4.04
C ALA A 77 -4.92 19.58 3.12
N ARG A 78 -4.61 19.83 1.84
CA ARG A 78 -4.60 18.81 0.79
C ARG A 78 -3.20 18.30 0.44
N GLY A 79 -2.15 18.95 0.91
CA GLY A 79 -0.76 18.59 0.66
C GLY A 79 -0.07 19.71 -0.10
N ILE A 80 1.17 19.47 -0.55
CA ILE A 80 1.90 20.47 -1.33
C ILE A 80 1.49 20.50 -2.82
N GLY A 81 0.65 19.56 -3.27
CA GLY A 81 0.18 19.49 -4.64
C GLY A 81 1.17 18.83 -5.59
N LEU A 82 0.72 18.55 -6.81
CA LEU A 82 1.47 17.73 -7.77
C LEU A 82 2.77 18.40 -8.23
N ALA A 83 2.70 19.67 -8.67
CA ALA A 83 3.85 20.38 -9.23
C ALA A 83 5.03 20.47 -8.25
N ASP A 84 4.75 20.72 -6.96
CA ASP A 84 5.77 20.86 -5.92
C ASP A 84 6.27 19.50 -5.40
N ALA A 85 5.46 18.44 -5.50
CA ALA A 85 5.83 17.10 -5.05
C ALA A 85 6.70 16.33 -6.04
N LEU A 86 6.54 16.53 -7.36
CA LEU A 86 7.31 15.79 -8.38
C LEU A 86 8.84 15.94 -8.21
N PRO A 87 9.39 17.15 -7.99
CA PRO A 87 10.83 17.30 -7.73
C PRO A 87 11.30 16.60 -6.45
N VAL A 88 10.46 16.57 -5.41
CA VAL A 88 10.79 15.91 -4.14
C VAL A 88 10.82 14.39 -4.31
N PHE A 89 9.89 13.82 -5.09
CA PHE A 89 9.94 12.39 -5.43
C PHE A 89 11.20 12.05 -6.23
N ALA A 90 11.52 12.81 -7.27
CA ALA A 90 12.74 12.61 -8.06
C ALA A 90 13.99 12.61 -7.16
N GLU A 91 14.08 13.60 -6.27
CA GLU A 91 15.21 13.72 -5.34
C GLU A 91 15.31 12.54 -4.37
N ILE A 92 14.21 12.07 -3.78
CA ILE A 92 14.23 10.90 -2.89
C ILE A 92 14.77 9.67 -3.65
N GLY A 93 14.32 9.48 -4.90
CA GLY A 93 14.72 8.38 -5.74
C GLY A 93 16.20 8.43 -6.11
N GLU A 94 16.73 9.63 -6.41
CA GLU A 94 18.13 9.86 -6.75
C GLU A 94 19.06 9.78 -5.52
N ALA A 95 18.72 10.49 -4.44
CA ALA A 95 19.58 10.63 -3.27
C ALA A 95 19.62 9.37 -2.40
N LEU A 96 18.50 8.64 -2.30
CA LEU A 96 18.39 7.46 -1.45
C LEU A 96 18.34 6.15 -2.24
N GLY A 97 18.14 6.20 -3.56
CA GLY A 97 18.04 5.02 -4.41
C GLY A 97 16.81 4.16 -4.13
N LEU A 98 15.78 4.72 -3.47
CA LEU A 98 14.57 4.02 -3.08
C LEU A 98 13.54 4.05 -4.21
N PRO A 99 12.80 2.96 -4.44
CA PRO A 99 11.58 3.01 -5.22
C PRO A 99 10.48 3.78 -4.48
N ILE A 100 9.63 4.47 -5.24
CA ILE A 100 8.63 5.39 -4.71
C ILE A 100 7.23 5.00 -5.15
N LEU A 101 6.27 5.17 -4.24
CA LEU A 101 4.84 5.03 -4.47
C LEU A 101 4.10 6.30 -4.06
N THR A 102 3.20 6.76 -4.94
CA THR A 102 2.15 7.73 -4.60
C THR A 102 0.82 7.30 -5.22
N ASP A 103 -0.27 7.78 -4.64
CA ASP A 103 -1.61 7.62 -5.21
C ASP A 103 -1.94 8.68 -6.27
N VAL A 104 -2.73 8.27 -7.26
CA VAL A 104 -3.26 9.12 -8.34
C VAL A 104 -4.78 9.15 -8.29
N HIS A 105 -5.36 10.33 -8.51
CA HIS A 105 -6.79 10.62 -8.32
C HIS A 105 -7.52 10.89 -9.63
N ASP A 106 -6.78 11.16 -10.71
CA ASP A 106 -7.30 11.43 -12.06
C ASP A 106 -6.39 10.81 -13.13
N ALA A 107 -6.97 10.41 -14.26
CA ALA A 107 -6.24 9.76 -15.36
C ALA A 107 -5.12 10.64 -15.93
N ALA A 108 -5.29 11.97 -15.96
CA ALA A 108 -4.28 12.90 -16.46
C ALA A 108 -3.06 12.99 -15.54
N GLN A 109 -3.16 12.56 -14.28
CA GLN A 109 -2.05 12.56 -13.34
C GLN A 109 -1.09 11.37 -13.56
N CYS A 110 -1.57 10.27 -14.15
CA CYS A 110 -0.80 9.01 -14.24
C CYS A 110 0.54 9.19 -14.95
N GLN A 111 0.54 9.81 -16.14
CA GLN A 111 1.75 9.96 -16.95
C GLN A 111 2.82 10.85 -16.26
N PRO A 112 2.53 12.10 -15.85
CA PRO A 112 3.54 12.94 -15.21
C PRO A 112 4.04 12.36 -13.88
N VAL A 113 3.18 11.69 -13.10
CA VAL A 113 3.61 11.02 -11.87
C VAL A 113 4.55 9.85 -12.17
N ALA A 114 4.25 9.05 -13.20
CA ALA A 114 5.04 7.90 -13.62
C ALA A 114 6.46 8.26 -14.12
N GLU A 115 6.76 9.53 -14.41
CA GLU A 115 8.11 9.96 -14.78
C GLU A 115 9.08 9.86 -13.58
N VAL A 116 8.58 10.06 -12.36
CA VAL A 116 9.43 10.16 -11.15
C VAL A 116 9.17 9.06 -10.11
N VAL A 117 8.02 8.38 -10.17
CA VAL A 117 7.67 7.29 -9.24
C VAL A 117 7.64 5.92 -9.91
N ASP A 118 7.79 4.88 -9.11
CA ASP A 118 7.92 3.50 -9.55
C ASP A 118 6.60 2.72 -9.43
N VAL A 119 5.70 3.18 -8.55
CA VAL A 119 4.37 2.59 -8.34
C VAL A 119 3.28 3.67 -8.35
N LEU A 120 2.26 3.47 -9.18
CA LEU A 120 1.03 4.24 -9.16
C LEU A 120 -0.01 3.52 -8.29
N GLN A 121 -0.46 4.17 -7.22
CA GLN A 121 -1.50 3.61 -6.37
C GLN A 121 -2.90 4.11 -6.77
N ILE A 122 -3.83 3.18 -6.95
CA ILE A 122 -5.24 3.47 -7.19
C ILE A 122 -5.98 3.50 -5.84
N PRO A 123 -6.57 4.64 -5.45
CA PRO A 123 -7.31 4.77 -4.19
C PRO A 123 -8.50 3.80 -4.10
N ALA A 124 -8.83 3.39 -2.88
CA ALA A 124 -9.91 2.43 -2.61
C ALA A 124 -11.27 2.86 -3.19
N PHE A 125 -11.62 4.14 -3.15
CA PHE A 125 -12.87 4.65 -3.74
C PHE A 125 -12.87 4.65 -5.28
N LEU A 126 -11.68 4.66 -5.90
CA LEU A 126 -11.51 4.75 -7.35
C LEU A 126 -11.13 3.39 -7.98
N CYS A 127 -11.07 2.31 -7.19
CA CYS A 127 -10.61 1.00 -7.62
C CYS A 127 -11.40 0.34 -8.77
N ARG A 128 -12.58 0.87 -9.13
CA ARG A 128 -13.38 0.38 -10.27
C ARG A 128 -13.34 1.30 -11.49
N GLN A 129 -12.76 2.50 -11.40
CA GLN A 129 -12.80 3.51 -12.46
C GLN A 129 -11.93 3.07 -13.64
N THR A 130 -12.59 2.66 -14.73
CA THR A 130 -11.93 2.04 -15.89
C THR A 130 -10.89 2.96 -16.50
N ASP A 131 -11.22 4.23 -16.72
CA ASP A 131 -10.32 5.16 -17.40
C ASP A 131 -9.05 5.44 -16.57
N LEU A 132 -9.19 5.55 -15.24
CA LEU A 132 -8.05 5.70 -14.34
C LEU A 132 -7.16 4.46 -14.34
N LEU A 133 -7.75 3.26 -14.27
CA LEU A 133 -7.01 1.99 -14.32
C LEU A 133 -6.26 1.83 -15.64
N VAL A 134 -6.93 2.07 -16.77
CA VAL A 134 -6.30 1.99 -18.09
C VAL A 134 -5.20 3.03 -18.25
N ALA A 135 -5.40 4.26 -17.78
CA ALA A 135 -4.38 5.29 -17.80
C ALA A 135 -3.15 4.89 -16.97
N ALA A 136 -3.34 4.38 -15.75
CA ALA A 136 -2.25 3.90 -14.91
C ALA A 136 -1.51 2.71 -15.55
N ALA A 137 -2.24 1.74 -16.09
CA ALA A 137 -1.64 0.58 -16.77
C ALA A 137 -0.74 1.01 -17.95
N ARG A 138 -1.20 1.96 -18.77
CA ARG A 138 -0.48 2.43 -19.96
C ARG A 138 0.85 3.14 -19.66
N THR A 139 1.08 3.55 -18.42
CA THR A 139 2.38 4.13 -18.03
C THR A 139 3.50 3.09 -17.96
N GLY A 140 3.17 1.81 -17.88
CA GLY A 140 4.13 0.72 -17.68
C GLY A 140 4.73 0.66 -16.28
N ARG A 141 4.37 1.56 -15.35
CA ARG A 141 4.75 1.46 -13.94
C ARG A 141 3.95 0.38 -13.23
N VAL A 142 4.46 -0.08 -12.10
CA VAL A 142 3.72 -1.01 -11.24
C VAL A 142 2.43 -0.31 -10.77
N VAL A 143 1.31 -1.02 -10.77
CA VAL A 143 0.03 -0.48 -10.30
C VAL A 143 -0.36 -1.17 -9.00
N ASN A 144 -0.44 -0.42 -7.91
CA ASN A 144 -0.98 -0.92 -6.64
C ASN A 144 -2.45 -0.53 -6.49
N VAL A 145 -3.36 -1.49 -6.42
CA VAL A 145 -4.79 -1.19 -6.27
C VAL A 145 -5.24 -1.48 -4.85
N LYS A 146 -5.72 -0.45 -4.14
CA LYS A 146 -6.40 -0.66 -2.86
C LYS A 146 -7.81 -1.19 -3.08
N LYS A 147 -8.15 -2.31 -2.46
CA LYS A 147 -9.51 -2.85 -2.49
C LYS A 147 -10.47 -1.84 -1.84
N GLY A 148 -11.56 -1.52 -2.52
CA GLY A 148 -12.63 -0.70 -1.95
C GLY A 148 -13.21 -1.36 -0.70
N GLN A 149 -13.49 -0.60 0.35
CA GLN A 149 -14.15 -1.14 1.55
C GLN A 149 -15.57 -1.69 1.29
N PHE A 150 -16.14 -1.40 0.12
CA PHE A 150 -17.42 -1.92 -0.38
C PHE A 150 -17.27 -3.16 -1.29
N LEU A 151 -16.03 -3.59 -1.58
CA LEU A 151 -15.75 -4.61 -2.60
C LEU A 151 -15.37 -5.94 -1.94
N ALA A 152 -15.95 -7.03 -2.43
CA ALA A 152 -15.58 -8.37 -2.02
C ALA A 152 -14.18 -8.76 -2.56
N PRO A 153 -13.43 -9.65 -1.88
CA PRO A 153 -12.07 -10.00 -2.32
C PRO A 153 -12.03 -10.65 -3.71
N TRP A 154 -12.98 -11.54 -4.05
CA TRP A 154 -13.04 -12.19 -5.37
C TRP A 154 -13.37 -11.25 -6.52
N ASP A 155 -13.93 -10.06 -6.26
CA ASP A 155 -14.22 -9.08 -7.30
C ASP A 155 -12.97 -8.33 -7.76
N MET A 156 -11.86 -8.41 -7.02
CA MET A 156 -10.59 -7.82 -7.42
C MET A 156 -10.04 -8.41 -8.72
N LYS A 157 -10.41 -9.63 -9.09
CA LYS A 157 -10.02 -10.22 -10.39
C LYS A 157 -10.48 -9.38 -11.58
N ASN A 158 -11.64 -8.74 -11.47
CA ASN A 158 -12.16 -7.85 -12.51
C ASN A 158 -11.35 -6.56 -12.62
N VAL A 159 -10.80 -6.09 -11.50
CA VAL A 159 -9.94 -4.90 -11.48
C VAL A 159 -8.58 -5.22 -12.09
N VAL A 160 -7.98 -6.35 -11.69
CA VAL A 160 -6.72 -6.83 -12.27
C VAL A 160 -6.86 -7.10 -13.76
N ALA A 161 -7.96 -7.72 -14.20
CA ALA A 161 -8.23 -7.99 -15.62
C ALA A 161 -8.26 -6.71 -16.48
N LYS A 162 -8.72 -5.57 -15.94
CA LYS A 162 -8.68 -4.29 -16.66
C LYS A 162 -7.24 -3.81 -16.88
N LEU A 163 -6.37 -3.97 -15.89
CA LEU A 163 -4.96 -3.58 -15.96
C LEU A 163 -4.18 -4.47 -16.92
N THR A 164 -4.37 -5.80 -16.82
CA THR A 164 -3.69 -6.76 -17.70
C THR A 164 -4.17 -6.65 -19.15
N ALA A 165 -5.48 -6.46 -19.38
CA ALA A 165 -6.02 -6.20 -20.72
C ALA A 165 -5.54 -4.87 -21.31
N ALA A 166 -5.22 -3.88 -20.48
CA ALA A 166 -4.59 -2.63 -20.90
C ALA A 166 -3.07 -2.74 -21.13
N GLY A 167 -2.48 -3.93 -20.94
CA GLY A 167 -1.09 -4.24 -21.27
C GLY A 167 -0.13 -4.24 -20.09
N ASN A 168 -0.61 -4.18 -18.85
CA ASN A 168 0.24 -4.13 -17.66
C ASN A 168 -0.05 -5.29 -16.69
N ALA A 169 0.92 -6.21 -16.55
CA ALA A 169 0.84 -7.36 -15.66
C ALA A 169 1.48 -7.12 -14.29
N ASP A 170 2.17 -6.00 -14.09
CA ASP A 170 2.84 -5.65 -12.83
C ASP A 170 1.85 -4.97 -11.88
N VAL A 171 0.98 -5.81 -11.30
CA VAL A 171 -0.12 -5.38 -10.44
C VAL A 171 0.09 -5.88 -9.02
N LEU A 172 -0.07 -5.00 -8.04
CA LEU A 172 -0.20 -5.34 -6.62
C LEU A 172 -1.65 -5.12 -6.20
N VAL A 173 -2.18 -5.99 -5.33
CA VAL A 173 -3.53 -5.81 -4.74
C VAL A 173 -3.41 -5.61 -3.24
N THR A 174 -4.04 -4.57 -2.71
CA THR A 174 -3.91 -4.17 -1.30
C THR A 174 -5.24 -4.31 -0.55
N GLU A 175 -5.28 -5.17 0.47
CA GLU A 175 -6.37 -5.19 1.47
C GLU A 175 -6.24 -4.01 2.42
N ARG A 176 -7.37 -3.42 2.84
CA ARG A 176 -7.44 -2.28 3.76
C ARG A 176 -8.68 -2.30 4.67
N GLY A 177 -9.35 -3.44 4.78
CA GLY A 177 -10.61 -3.62 5.50
C GLY A 177 -11.86 -3.45 4.61
N ALA A 178 -12.97 -3.98 5.09
CA ALA A 178 -14.31 -3.85 4.52
C ALA A 178 -15.26 -3.15 5.50
N SER A 179 -16.26 -2.43 4.98
CA SER A 179 -17.25 -1.73 5.79
C SER A 179 -18.02 -2.72 6.68
N PHE A 180 -18.10 -2.42 7.98
CA PHE A 180 -18.83 -3.23 8.96
C PHE A 180 -19.81 -2.35 9.73
N GLY A 181 -21.01 -2.18 9.18
CA GLY A 181 -21.95 -1.18 9.67
C GLY A 181 -21.47 0.25 9.39
N TYR A 182 -21.79 1.17 10.29
CA TYR A 182 -21.41 2.58 10.13
C TYR A 182 -20.06 2.88 10.80
N ASN A 183 -19.26 3.71 10.15
CA ASN A 183 -18.02 4.29 10.66
C ASN A 183 -16.96 3.28 11.16
N THR A 184 -17.06 2.02 10.74
CA THR A 184 -16.23 0.92 11.21
C THR A 184 -15.79 0.04 10.05
N LEU A 185 -14.56 -0.46 10.13
CA LEU A 185 -14.00 -1.44 9.21
C LEU A 185 -13.67 -2.74 9.94
N VAL A 186 -13.79 -3.85 9.23
CA VAL A 186 -13.31 -5.16 9.65
C VAL A 186 -12.37 -5.74 8.60
N SER A 187 -11.27 -6.34 9.05
CA SER A 187 -10.33 -7.05 8.18
C SER A 187 -10.64 -8.54 8.21
N ASP A 188 -11.30 -9.03 7.15
CA ASP A 188 -11.49 -10.47 6.95
C ASP A 188 -10.18 -11.09 6.44
N MET A 189 -9.49 -11.83 7.30
CA MET A 189 -8.21 -12.46 6.96
C MET A 189 -8.32 -13.51 5.85
N ARG A 190 -9.53 -14.05 5.58
CA ARG A 190 -9.79 -14.93 4.44
C ARG A 190 -9.66 -14.20 3.10
N SER A 191 -9.83 -12.88 3.09
CA SER A 191 -9.68 -12.07 1.87
C SER A 191 -8.28 -12.15 1.28
N LEU A 192 -7.25 -12.38 2.11
CA LEU A 192 -5.86 -12.44 1.67
C LEU A 192 -5.60 -13.63 0.73
N PRO A 193 -5.85 -14.90 1.12
CA PRO A 193 -5.71 -16.04 0.21
C PRO A 193 -6.70 -15.98 -0.96
N ILE A 194 -7.95 -15.52 -0.73
CA ILE A 194 -8.93 -15.38 -1.83
C ILE A 194 -8.41 -14.43 -2.91
N MET A 195 -7.89 -13.25 -2.54
CA MET A 195 -7.32 -12.33 -3.53
C MET A 195 -6.09 -12.91 -4.21
N ALA A 196 -5.22 -13.62 -3.49
CA ALA A 196 -4.04 -14.26 -4.08
C ALA A 196 -4.44 -15.29 -5.15
N GLU A 197 -5.42 -16.15 -4.85
CA GLU A 197 -5.91 -17.19 -5.75
C GLU A 197 -6.68 -16.62 -6.95
N GLU A 198 -7.63 -15.69 -6.71
CA GLU A 198 -8.50 -15.15 -7.75
C GLU A 198 -7.78 -14.19 -8.71
N THR A 199 -6.68 -13.56 -8.28
CA THR A 199 -5.96 -12.56 -9.09
C THR A 199 -4.60 -13.03 -9.59
N GLY A 200 -3.96 -13.97 -8.89
CA GLY A 200 -2.56 -14.35 -9.13
C GLY A 200 -1.53 -13.27 -8.75
N ALA A 201 -1.97 -12.10 -8.27
CA ALA A 201 -1.11 -10.97 -7.96
C ALA A 201 -0.51 -11.06 -6.53
N PRO A 202 0.62 -10.38 -6.27
CA PRO A 202 1.10 -10.18 -4.91
C PRO A 202 0.10 -9.39 -4.07
N VAL A 203 -0.23 -9.94 -2.89
CA VAL A 203 -1.17 -9.35 -1.95
C VAL A 203 -0.42 -8.54 -0.89
N ILE A 204 -0.82 -7.29 -0.72
CA ILE A 204 -0.32 -6.37 0.30
C ILE A 204 -1.41 -6.18 1.35
N PHE A 205 -1.03 -6.09 2.63
CA PHE A 205 -1.95 -5.71 3.70
C PHE A 205 -1.66 -4.29 4.21
N ASP A 206 -2.61 -3.38 4.03
CA ASP A 206 -2.55 -2.01 4.58
C ASP A 206 -3.05 -1.99 6.01
N ALA A 207 -2.11 -2.13 6.94
CA ALA A 207 -2.40 -2.21 8.36
C ALA A 207 -2.88 -0.86 8.92
N THR A 208 -2.36 0.25 8.39
CA THR A 208 -2.74 1.60 8.83
C THR A 208 -4.19 1.91 8.51
N HIS A 209 -4.62 1.70 7.26
CA HIS A 209 -5.98 2.06 6.88
C HIS A 209 -7.03 1.04 7.33
N SER A 210 -6.60 -0.17 7.70
CA SER A 210 -7.47 -1.20 8.26
C SER A 210 -7.97 -0.89 9.68
N VAL A 211 -7.31 0.05 10.40
CA VAL A 211 -7.74 0.51 11.73
C VAL A 211 -8.50 1.85 11.69
N GLN A 212 -8.81 2.35 10.50
CA GLN A 212 -9.58 3.59 10.36
C GLN A 212 -11.00 3.42 10.87
N GLN A 213 -11.52 4.50 11.44
CA GLN A 213 -12.94 4.69 11.76
C GLN A 213 -13.48 5.82 10.88
N PRO A 214 -13.92 5.53 9.64
CA PRO A 214 -14.25 6.55 8.65
C PRO A 214 -15.39 7.45 9.16
N GLY A 215 -15.17 8.76 9.22
CA GLY A 215 -16.15 9.72 9.75
C GLY A 215 -16.43 9.62 11.25
N GLY A 216 -15.63 8.83 12.01
CA GLY A 216 -15.83 8.62 13.45
C GLY A 216 -15.66 9.87 14.33
N GLN A 217 -15.09 10.96 13.79
CA GLN A 217 -14.92 12.24 14.48
C GLN A 217 -15.77 13.36 13.87
N GLY A 218 -16.78 13.04 13.06
CA GLY A 218 -17.63 14.02 12.37
C GLY A 218 -16.95 14.67 11.17
N ALA A 219 -15.97 15.54 11.38
CA ALA A 219 -15.29 16.28 10.32
C ALA A 219 -13.98 15.63 9.82
N SER A 220 -13.54 14.53 10.44
CA SER A 220 -12.34 13.78 10.05
C SER A 220 -12.50 12.29 10.37
N SER A 221 -11.61 11.47 9.81
CA SER A 221 -11.51 10.05 10.14
C SER A 221 -10.84 9.86 11.50
N GLY A 222 -11.44 9.03 12.35
CA GLY A 222 -10.78 8.50 13.53
C GLY A 222 -9.82 7.36 13.17
N GLY A 223 -9.28 6.71 14.19
CA GLY A 223 -8.36 5.60 14.00
C GLY A 223 -7.90 5.01 15.32
N GLU A 224 -7.55 3.72 15.28
CA GLU A 224 -7.02 3.01 16.44
C GLU A 224 -5.61 2.47 16.15
N ARG A 225 -4.61 3.35 16.00
CA ARG A 225 -3.20 2.96 15.73
C ARG A 225 -2.67 1.83 16.61
N ARG A 226 -3.18 1.70 17.86
CA ARG A 226 -2.84 0.61 18.79
C ARG A 226 -3.09 -0.79 18.21
N PHE A 227 -3.98 -0.92 17.22
CA PHE A 227 -4.30 -2.17 16.56
C PHE A 227 -3.51 -2.42 15.27
N VAL A 228 -2.70 -1.47 14.80
CA VAL A 228 -1.84 -1.67 13.62
C VAL A 228 -0.91 -2.87 13.81
N PRO A 229 -0.16 -3.01 14.93
CA PRO A 229 0.65 -4.20 15.16
C PRO A 229 -0.16 -5.49 15.23
N VAL A 230 -1.38 -5.44 15.76
CA VAL A 230 -2.25 -6.63 15.89
C VAL A 230 -2.68 -7.14 14.52
N LEU A 231 -3.22 -6.25 13.68
CA LEU A 231 -3.70 -6.62 12.34
C LEU A 231 -2.55 -6.96 11.39
N ALA A 232 -1.43 -6.24 11.46
CA ALA A 232 -0.25 -6.56 10.66
C ALA A 232 0.28 -7.97 10.96
N ARG A 233 0.37 -8.36 12.25
CA ARG A 233 0.79 -9.72 12.63
C ARG A 233 -0.16 -10.78 12.12
N ALA A 234 -1.47 -10.55 12.23
CA ALA A 234 -2.47 -11.48 11.72
C ALA A 234 -2.33 -11.69 10.20
N ALA A 235 -2.18 -10.61 9.43
CA ALA A 235 -2.00 -10.69 7.98
C ALA A 235 -0.69 -11.38 7.58
N VAL A 236 0.42 -11.06 8.26
CA VAL A 236 1.72 -11.69 7.99
C VAL A 236 1.70 -13.18 8.35
N ALA A 237 1.03 -13.57 9.43
CA ALA A 237 0.86 -14.98 9.80
C ALA A 237 0.03 -15.79 8.79
N VAL A 238 -0.89 -15.14 8.05
CA VAL A 238 -1.62 -15.76 6.93
C VAL A 238 -0.70 -15.96 5.71
N GLY A 239 0.27 -15.06 5.52
CA GLY A 239 1.20 -15.06 4.39
C GLY A 239 0.78 -14.06 3.32
N VAL A 240 1.43 -12.90 3.33
CA VAL A 240 1.26 -11.83 2.32
C VAL A 240 2.61 -11.50 1.67
N ALA A 241 2.57 -10.86 0.49
CA ALA A 241 3.76 -10.40 -0.20
C ALA A 241 4.38 -9.14 0.44
N GLY A 242 3.55 -8.34 1.10
CA GLY A 242 4.02 -7.13 1.77
C GLY A 242 3.02 -6.55 2.75
N VAL A 243 3.49 -5.59 3.54
CA VAL A 243 2.65 -4.75 4.40
C VAL A 243 2.79 -3.30 3.98
N PHE A 244 1.69 -2.56 4.08
CA PHE A 244 1.63 -1.12 3.92
C PHE A 244 1.41 -0.49 5.31
N ILE A 245 2.32 0.39 5.73
CA ILE A 245 2.28 1.05 7.04
C ILE A 245 2.65 2.51 6.87
N GLU A 246 1.75 3.41 7.25
CA GLU A 246 2.08 4.83 7.36
C GLU A 246 2.70 5.14 8.72
N THR A 247 3.69 6.02 8.71
CA THR A 247 4.45 6.41 9.89
C THR A 247 4.71 7.91 9.92
N HIS A 248 4.90 8.44 11.12
CA HIS A 248 5.21 9.86 11.32
C HIS A 248 6.11 10.03 12.56
N PRO A 249 7.05 10.99 12.60
CA PRO A 249 7.85 11.28 13.79
C PRO A 249 6.99 11.67 15.01
N ASP A 250 5.90 12.40 14.78
CA ASP A 250 4.93 12.84 15.79
C ASP A 250 3.49 12.67 15.27
N PRO A 251 2.91 11.45 15.28
CA PRO A 251 1.62 11.20 14.63
C PRO A 251 0.45 12.03 15.17
N ASP A 252 0.56 12.59 16.37
CA ASP A 252 -0.48 13.43 16.97
C ASP A 252 -0.55 14.83 16.35
N LYS A 253 0.54 15.26 15.68
CA LYS A 253 0.60 16.52 14.92
C LYS A 253 0.49 16.35 13.42
N ALA A 254 0.29 15.13 12.94
CA ALA A 254 0.20 14.88 11.51
C ALA A 254 -1.05 15.52 10.89
N PRO A 255 -0.96 16.11 9.68
CA PRO A 255 -2.07 16.81 9.03
C PRO A 255 -3.15 15.88 8.45
N SER A 256 -2.86 14.57 8.35
CA SER A 256 -3.75 13.54 7.84
C SER A 256 -3.49 12.20 8.52
N ASP A 257 -4.58 11.49 8.85
CA ASP A 257 -4.61 10.11 9.37
C ASP A 257 -3.67 9.80 10.55
N GLY A 258 -3.21 10.82 11.27
CA GLY A 258 -2.42 10.70 12.49
C GLY A 258 -2.88 9.59 13.46
N PRO A 259 -4.18 9.49 13.79
CA PRO A 259 -4.72 8.43 14.66
C PRO A 259 -4.47 6.99 14.20
N ASN A 260 -4.07 6.78 12.94
CA ASN A 260 -3.80 5.47 12.34
C ASN A 260 -2.31 5.17 12.16
N MET A 261 -1.44 6.18 12.23
CA MET A 261 -0.02 6.03 11.91
C MET A 261 0.78 5.46 13.08
N VAL A 262 1.78 4.64 12.75
CA VAL A 262 2.75 4.11 13.71
C VAL A 262 3.82 5.19 13.97
N PRO A 263 4.18 5.51 15.22
CA PRO A 263 5.29 6.41 15.49
C PRO A 263 6.59 5.90 14.86
N LEU A 264 7.35 6.76 14.19
CA LEU A 264 8.58 6.37 13.47
C LEU A 264 9.58 5.64 14.37
N SER A 265 9.69 6.05 15.63
CA SER A 265 10.55 5.40 16.63
C SER A 265 10.18 3.95 16.97
N GLN A 266 8.95 3.52 16.64
CA GLN A 266 8.45 2.17 16.90
C GLN A 266 8.54 1.26 15.66
N MET A 267 8.90 1.80 14.50
CA MET A 267 8.91 1.05 13.23
C MET A 267 9.89 -0.11 13.26
N GLU A 268 11.12 0.07 13.76
CA GLU A 268 12.13 -0.99 13.76
C GLU A 268 11.70 -2.21 14.61
N ALA A 269 11.16 -1.97 15.80
CA ALA A 269 10.66 -3.03 16.66
C ALA A 269 9.48 -3.79 16.03
N LEU A 270 8.52 -3.05 15.46
CA LEU A 270 7.37 -3.65 14.77
C LEU A 270 7.81 -4.48 13.57
N LEU A 271 8.68 -3.95 12.71
CA LEU A 271 9.15 -4.65 11.51
C LEU A 271 9.97 -5.90 11.86
N GLY A 272 10.79 -5.85 12.92
CA GLY A 272 11.51 -7.01 13.43
C GLY A 272 10.56 -8.13 13.88
N GLU A 273 9.47 -7.78 14.58
CA GLU A 273 8.43 -8.74 14.96
C GLU A 273 7.73 -9.33 13.72
N LEU A 274 7.32 -8.49 12.76
CA LEU A 274 6.65 -8.95 11.53
C LEU A 274 7.55 -9.89 10.70
N LEU A 275 8.86 -9.63 10.61
CA LEU A 275 9.80 -10.53 9.93
C LEU A 275 9.90 -11.91 10.61
N ALA A 276 9.74 -11.98 11.94
CA ALA A 276 9.70 -13.25 12.66
C ALA A 276 8.44 -14.06 12.32
N PHE A 277 7.28 -13.40 12.27
CA PHE A 277 6.03 -14.02 11.82
C PHE A 277 6.10 -14.45 10.34
N ASP A 278 6.66 -13.62 9.46
CA ASP A 278 6.80 -13.93 8.03
C ASP A 278 7.66 -15.18 7.82
N ARG A 279 8.82 -15.25 8.50
CA ARG A 279 9.68 -16.43 8.41
C ARG A 279 8.96 -17.71 8.82
N LEU A 280 8.18 -17.66 9.90
CA LEU A 280 7.40 -18.81 10.34
C LEU A 280 6.34 -19.18 9.31
N ALA A 281 5.49 -18.23 8.90
CA ALA A 281 4.40 -18.46 7.97
C ALA A 281 4.89 -19.01 6.62
N LYS A 282 5.97 -18.46 6.07
CA LYS A 282 6.55 -18.86 4.78
C LYS A 282 7.39 -20.15 4.85
N SER A 283 7.75 -20.60 6.04
CA SER A 283 8.41 -21.91 6.23
C SER A 283 7.44 -23.09 6.26
N MET A 284 6.16 -22.82 6.51
CA MET A 284 5.12 -23.84 6.53
C MET A 284 4.71 -24.17 5.09
N ALA A 285 4.61 -25.46 4.76
CA ALA A 285 3.97 -25.87 3.52
C ALA A 285 2.53 -25.31 3.50
N PRO A 286 1.98 -24.95 2.32
CA PRO A 286 0.59 -24.51 2.22
C PRO A 286 -0.28 -25.54 2.95
N ALA A 287 -1.11 -25.09 3.89
CA ALA A 287 -2.01 -25.99 4.60
C ALA A 287 -2.76 -26.81 3.53
N PRO A 288 -2.74 -28.15 3.57
CA PRO A 288 -3.48 -28.95 2.61
C PRO A 288 -4.92 -28.44 2.65
N GLY A 289 -5.39 -27.93 1.50
CA GLY A 289 -6.69 -27.31 1.40
C GLY A 289 -7.70 -28.27 2.02
N MET A 290 -8.36 -27.82 3.10
CA MET A 290 -9.60 -28.43 3.54
C MET A 290 -10.59 -28.15 2.41
N ALA A 291 -10.51 -28.96 1.35
CA ALA A 291 -11.44 -28.95 0.24
C ALA A 291 -12.79 -29.28 0.84
N GLY A 292 -13.51 -28.23 1.25
CA GLY A 292 -14.89 -28.31 1.64
C GLY A 292 -15.64 -28.77 0.40
N GLY A 293 -16.10 -30.02 0.43
CA GLY A 293 -16.97 -30.56 -0.59
C GLY A 293 -18.13 -29.60 -0.80
N ALA A 294 -18.30 -29.16 -2.04
CA ALA A 294 -19.55 -28.57 -2.46
C ALA A 294 -20.64 -29.65 -2.31
N GLY A 295 -21.53 -29.44 -1.35
CA GLY A 295 -22.87 -30.01 -1.31
C GLY A 295 -23.87 -28.96 -1.78
#